data_AF-W2FV58-F1
#
_entry.id   AF-W2FV58-F1
#
_cell.length_a   1.000
_cell.length_b   1.000
_cell.length_c   1.000
_cell.angle_alpha   90.00
_cell.angle_beta   90.00
_cell.angle_gamma   90.00
#
_symmetry.space_group_name_H-M   'P 1'
#
loop_
_entity.id
_entity.type
_entity.pdbx_description
1 polymer ?
#
loop_
_entity_poly.entity_id
_entity_poly.type
_entity_poly.pdbx_seq_one_letter_code
_entity_poly.pdbx_strand_id
1 'polypeptide(L)' 'FKTFGCGSAIASSSVATEWLKGKSVEDCLKIKNTDIASHLKLPPVKLHCSMLAEDAIKAAISDYKRKQTASA' A
#
# COMPACT_ATOMS: atom_id res chain seq x y z
N PHE A 1 -0.52 -3.03 -10.50
CA PHE A 1 0.05 -3.91 -9.45
C PHE A 1 -0.01 -5.36 -9.91
N LYS A 2 0.72 -6.25 -9.24
CA LYS A 2 0.53 -7.71 -9.33
C LYS A 2 0.52 -8.24 -7.91
N THR A 3 -0.42 -9.10 -7.57
CA THR A 3 -0.57 -9.64 -6.21
C THR A 3 -1.09 -11.07 -6.29
N PHE A 4 -0.61 -11.94 -5.40
CA PHE A 4 -1.05 -13.33 -5.28
C PHE A 4 -1.61 -13.53 -3.88
N GLY A 5 -2.87 -13.94 -3.80
CA GLY A 5 -3.55 -14.11 -2.51
C GLY A 5 -5.06 -14.15 -2.66
N CYS A 6 -5.74 -14.15 -1.51
CA CYS A 6 -7.20 -14.13 -1.49
C CYS A 6 -7.77 -12.81 -2.05
N GLY A 7 -9.06 -12.78 -2.40
CA GLY A 7 -9.71 -11.58 -2.95
C GLY A 7 -9.55 -10.32 -2.10
N SER A 8 -9.42 -10.47 -0.78
CA SER A 8 -9.14 -9.34 0.13
C SER A 8 -7.75 -8.74 -0.10
N ALA A 9 -6.72 -9.55 -0.39
CA ALA A 9 -5.38 -9.07 -0.72
C ALA A 9 -5.37 -8.34 -2.09
N ILE A 10 -6.14 -8.86 -3.06
CA ILE A 10 -6.31 -8.22 -4.37
C ILE A 10 -6.98 -6.85 -4.20
N ALA A 11 -8.08 -6.79 -3.44
CA ALA A 11 -8.82 -5.56 -3.19
C ALA A 11 -7.97 -4.52 -2.43
N SER A 12 -7.27 -4.91 -1.36
CA SER A 12 -6.36 -4.01 -0.62
C SER A 12 -5.25 -3.45 -1.51
N SER A 13 -4.65 -4.31 -2.35
CA SER A 13 -3.59 -3.90 -3.28
C SER A 13 -4.10 -2.95 -4.35
N SER A 14 -5.32 -3.19 -4.87
CA SER A 14 -5.95 -2.33 -5.88
C SER A 14 -6.27 -0.95 -5.31
N VAL A 15 -6.90 -0.89 -4.13
CA VAL A 15 -7.24 0.37 -3.46
C VAL A 15 -5.97 1.17 -3.14
N ALA A 16 -4.95 0.50 -2.61
CA ALA A 16 -3.65 1.11 -2.39
C ALA A 16 -3.11 1.77 -3.66
N THR A 17 -3.09 1.08 -4.80
CA THR A 17 -2.57 1.68 -6.04
C THR A 17 -3.38 2.87 -6.55
N GLU A 18 -4.70 2.86 -6.40
CA GLU A 18 -5.52 4.02 -6.79
C GLU A 18 -5.25 5.21 -5.87
N TRP A 19 -5.06 4.98 -4.58
CA TRP A 19 -4.80 6.06 -3.62
C TRP A 19 -3.44 6.70 -3.81
N LEU A 20 -2.45 5.97 -4.32
CA LEU A 20 -1.11 6.51 -4.59
C LEU A 20 -1.09 7.42 -5.83
N LYS A 21 -2.01 7.25 -6.79
CA LYS A 21 -2.03 8.05 -8.01
C LYS A 21 -2.30 9.52 -7.69
N GLY A 22 -1.43 10.40 -8.17
CA GLY A 22 -1.57 11.86 -7.99
C GLY A 22 -1.26 12.37 -6.58
N LYS A 23 -0.79 11.52 -5.66
CA LYS A 23 -0.32 11.92 -4.33
C LYS A 23 1.19 12.13 -4.30
N SER A 24 1.62 13.04 -3.43
CA SER A 24 3.03 13.23 -3.10
C SER A 24 3.56 12.05 -2.28
N VAL A 25 4.87 11.79 -2.39
CA VAL A 25 5.55 10.70 -1.68
C VAL A 25 5.31 10.74 -0.16
N GLU A 26 5.26 11.95 0.40
CA GLU A 26 5.00 12.17 1.83
C GLU A 26 3.58 11.79 2.25
N ASP A 27 2.58 12.03 1.39
CA ASP A 27 1.21 11.64 1.66
C ASP A 27 1.00 10.13 1.49
N CYS A 28 1.71 9.52 0.55
CA CYS A 28 1.72 8.07 0.39
C CYS A 28 2.25 7.36 1.65
N LEU A 29 3.22 7.94 2.37
CA LEU A 29 3.74 7.43 3.64
C LEU A 29 2.73 7.52 4.80
N LYS A 30 1.74 8.41 4.71
CA LYS A 30 0.70 8.58 5.74
C LYS A 30 -0.42 7.55 5.62
N ILE A 31 -0.52 6.84 4.50
CA ILE A 31 -1.53 5.80 4.28
C ILE A 31 -1.26 4.66 5.28
N LYS A 32 -2.27 4.33 6.10
CA LYS A 32 -2.17 3.23 7.06
C LYS A 32 -3.05 2.05 6.64
N ASN A 33 -2.66 0.86 7.10
CA ASN A 33 -3.42 -0.37 6.94
C ASN A 33 -4.83 -0.24 7.54
N THR A 34 -4.99 0.53 8.61
CA THR A 34 -6.28 0.79 9.26
C THR A 34 -7.25 1.49 8.32
N ASP A 35 -6.77 2.44 7.52
CA ASP A 35 -7.62 3.17 6.56
C ASP A 35 -8.11 2.23 5.46
N ILE A 36 -7.20 1.38 4.95
CA ILE A 36 -7.51 0.37 3.93
C ILE A 36 -8.49 -0.67 4.48
N ALA A 37 -8.25 -1.16 5.70
CA ALA A 37 -9.09 -2.14 6.37
C ALA A 37 -10.50 -1.61 6.64
N SER A 38 -10.60 -0.37 7.11
CA SER A 38 -11.88 0.31 7.33
C SER A 38 -12.62 0.57 6.02
N HIS A 39 -11.91 0.97 4.96
CA HIS A 39 -12.51 1.18 3.64
C HIS A 39 -13.10 -0.10 3.05
N LEU A 40 -12.37 -1.22 3.17
CA LEU A 40 -12.78 -2.54 2.68
C LEU A 40 -13.66 -3.33 3.67
N LYS A 41 -13.94 -2.76 4.85
CA LYS A 41 -14.66 -3.41 5.96
C LYS A 41 -14.13 -4.82 6.26
N LEU A 42 -12.80 -4.95 6.31
CA LEU A 42 -12.16 -6.25 6.50
C LEU A 42 -12.45 -6.79 7.91
N PRO A 43 -12.84 -8.06 8.05
CA PRO A 43 -12.94 -8.68 9.36
C PRO A 43 -11.56 -8.81 10.01
N PRO A 44 -11.47 -8.90 11.35
CA PRO A 44 -10.20 -8.92 12.08
C PRO A 44 -9.19 -9.96 11.56
N VAL A 45 -9.69 -11.14 11.15
CA VAL A 45 -8.89 -12.25 10.63
C VAL A 45 -8.18 -11.93 9.30
N LYS A 46 -8.65 -10.94 8.54
CA LYS A 46 -8.08 -10.54 7.24
C LYS A 46 -7.30 -9.22 7.26
N LEU A 47 -7.03 -8.66 8.44
CA LEU A 47 -6.24 -7.43 8.58
C LEU A 47 -4.81 -7.55 8.02
N HIS A 48 -4.28 -8.77 7.93
CA HIS A 48 -2.97 -9.02 7.31
C HIS A 48 -2.93 -8.57 5.83
N CYS A 49 -4.07 -8.64 5.11
CA CYS A 49 -4.14 -8.21 3.70
C CYS A 49 -3.93 -6.70 3.54
N SER A 50 -4.42 -5.91 4.50
CA SER A 50 -4.21 -4.46 4.57
C SER A 50 -2.81 -4.10 5.07
N MET A 51 -2.25 -4.87 6.00
CA MET A 51 -0.86 -4.69 6.45
C MET A 51 0.14 -4.91 5.31
N LEU A 52 -0.07 -5.96 4.50
CA LEU A 52 0.76 -6.24 3.34
C LEU A 52 0.75 -5.09 2.32
N ALA A 53 -0.42 -4.47 2.10
CA ALA A 53 -0.54 -3.33 1.20
C ALA A 53 0.23 -2.10 1.73
N GLU A 54 0.16 -1.83 3.04
CA GLU A 54 0.92 -0.75 3.68
C GLU A 54 2.44 -0.97 3.56
N ASP A 55 2.90 -2.19 3.84
CA ASP A 55 4.33 -2.52 3.78
C ASP A 55 4.86 -2.39 2.35
N ALA A 56 4.09 -2.85 1.36
CA ALA A 56 4.42 -2.69 -0.06
C ALA A 56 4.56 -1.21 -0.47
N ILE A 57 3.71 -0.32 0.03
CA ILE A 57 3.81 1.13 -0.21
C ILE A 57 5.12 1.67 0.36
N LYS A 58 5.42 1.34 1.62
CA LYS A 58 6.64 1.80 2.30
C LYS A 58 7.90 1.31 1.60
N ALA A 59 7.92 0.04 1.20
CA ALA A 59 9.02 -0.56 0.44
C ALA A 59 9.22 0.13 -0.91
N ALA A 60 8.13 0.37 -1.66
CA ALA A 60 8.18 1.04 -2.96
C ALA A 60 8.70 2.49 -2.84
N ILE A 61 8.26 3.24 -1.83
CA ILE A 61 8.73 4.60 -1.56
C ILE A 61 10.20 4.61 -1.16
N SER A 62 10.61 3.68 -0.31
CA SER A 62 12.01 3.54 0.11
C SER A 62 12.90 3.23 -1.09
N ASP A 63 12.45 2.35 -1.99
CA ASP A 63 13.15 2.05 -3.23
C ASP A 63 13.26 3.25 -4.17
N TYR A 64 12.15 3.98 -4.33
CA TYR A 64 12.12 5.22 -5.11
C TYR A 64 13.13 6.25 -4.58
N LYS A 65 13.16 6.49 -3.26
CA LYS A 65 14.11 7.41 -2.63
C LYS A 65 15.56 6.97 -2.86
N ARG A 66 15.87 5.68 -2.67
CA ARG A 66 17.22 5.14 -2.92
C ARG A 66 17.68 5.37 -4.36
N LYS A 67 16.81 5.15 -5.34
CA LYS A 67 17.13 5.36 -6.77
C LYS A 67 17.37 6.82 -7.11
N GLN A 68 16.62 7.74 -6.49
CA GLN A 68 16.83 9.18 -6.67
C GLN A 68 18.20 9.62 -6.11
N THR A 69 18.63 9.08 -4.97
CA THR A 69 19.96 9.40 -4.41
C THR A 69 21.11 8.74 -5.18
N ALA A 70 20.89 7.58 -5.80
CA ALA A 70 21.92 6.86 -6.57
C ALA A 70 22.09 7.38 -8.02
N SER A 71 21.20 8.28 -8.47
CA SER A 71 21.25 8.88 -9.82
C SER A 71 21.80 10.31 -9.82
N ALA A 72 22.39 10.75 -8.70
CA ALA A 72 23.09 12.02 -8.52
C ALA A 72 24.58 11.74 -8.26
#